data_AF-A0A9D8A172-F1
#
_entry.id   AF-A0A9D8A172-F1
#
_cell.length_a   1.000
_cell.length_b   1.000
_cell.length_c   1.000
_cell.angle_alpha   90.00
_cell.angle_beta   90.00
_cell.angle_gamma   90.00
#
_symmetry.space_group_name_H-M   'P 1'
#
loop_
_entity.id
_entity.type
_entity.pdbx_description
1 polymer ?
#
loop_
_entity_poly.entity_id
_entity_poly.type
_entity_poly.pdbx_seq_one_letter_code
_entity_poly.pdbx_strand_id
1 'polypeptide(L)'
;MIHSFKIIKIILVSSLMIILSSCEDTLDTSSVKAKEQSIKMMMVDIHPQNQKRFAKALDTLYLADQIDHSTKSIEEITSITNEKIKGKTVEEILVLSFASNKKVNDYVEALNNQALAEADDDADSEATLKDEFKGIIVKVGHKL
;
A
#
# COMPACT_ATOMS: atom_id res chain seq x y z
N MET A 1 36.26 42.38 -12.11
CA MET A 1 35.18 41.91 -13.01
C MET A 1 34.96 40.37 -12.97
N ILE A 2 35.37 39.67 -11.90
CA ILE A 2 35.35 38.18 -11.85
C ILE A 2 34.40 37.63 -10.77
N HIS A 3 34.00 38.45 -9.79
CA HIS A 3 33.17 38.01 -8.66
C HIS A 3 31.66 38.00 -8.97
N SER A 4 31.19 38.82 -9.91
CA SER A 4 29.77 38.94 -10.26
C SER A 4 29.23 37.76 -11.07
N PHE A 5 30.10 36.98 -11.73
CA PHE A 5 29.71 35.84 -12.57
C PHE A 5 29.36 34.58 -11.76
N LYS A 6 29.84 34.47 -10.51
CA LYS A 6 29.58 33.30 -9.64
C LYS A 6 28.20 33.35 -8.99
N ILE A 7 27.74 34.54 -8.61
CA ILE A 7 26.44 34.74 -7.95
C ILE A 7 25.29 34.49 -8.94
N ILE A 8 25.43 34.91 -10.20
CA ILE A 8 24.42 34.69 -11.26
C ILE A 8 24.20 33.19 -11.54
N LYS A 9 25.25 32.36 -11.49
CA LYS A 9 25.12 30.90 -11.69
C LYS A 9 24.40 30.21 -10.53
N ILE A 10 24.58 30.68 -9.30
CA ILE A 10 23.92 30.09 -8.12
C ILE A 10 22.42 30.39 -8.13
N ILE A 11 22.01 31.57 -8.59
CA ILE A 11 20.59 31.95 -8.70
C ILE A 11 19.89 31.15 -9.83
N LEU A 12 20.58 30.92 -10.95
CA LEU A 12 20.02 30.19 -12.11
C LEU A 12 19.80 28.69 -11.86
N VAL A 13 20.60 28.07 -11.00
CA VAL A 13 20.40 26.67 -10.59
C VAL A 13 19.31 26.55 -9.51
N SER A 14 19.13 27.58 -8.67
CA SER A 14 18.05 27.60 -7.67
C SER A 14 16.67 27.79 -8.26
N SER A 15 16.51 28.51 -9.38
CA SER A 15 15.21 28.71 -10.03
C SER A 15 14.74 27.51 -10.84
N LEU A 16 15.61 26.54 -11.14
CA LEU A 16 15.25 25.35 -11.93
C LEU A 16 14.59 24.24 -11.09
N MET A 17 14.68 24.30 -9.76
CA MET A 17 13.98 23.37 -8.86
C MET A 17 12.51 23.74 -8.63
N ILE A 18 12.03 24.88 -9.13
CA ILE A 18 10.63 25.32 -8.95
C ILE A 18 9.76 24.92 -10.16
N ILE A 19 10.33 24.46 -11.27
CA ILE A 19 9.61 24.24 -12.54
C ILE A 19 9.31 22.74 -12.82
N LEU A 20 9.72 21.82 -11.96
CA LEU A 20 9.30 20.41 -12.02
C LEU A 20 8.26 20.06 -10.94
N SER A 21 7.40 21.01 -10.58
CA SER A 21 6.09 20.66 -10.02
C SER A 21 5.23 20.11 -11.16
N SER A 22 5.61 18.94 -11.71
CA SER A 22 4.61 18.10 -12.37
C SER A 22 3.51 17.93 -11.33
N CYS A 23 2.28 18.21 -11.74
CA CYS A 23 1.12 17.97 -10.92
C CYS A 23 0.95 16.44 -10.84
N GLU A 24 1.83 15.78 -10.09
CA GLU A 24 1.69 14.36 -9.81
C GLU A 24 0.48 14.21 -8.89
N ASP A 25 -0.48 13.42 -9.32
CA ASP A 25 -1.65 13.13 -8.51
C ASP A 25 -1.20 12.49 -7.19
N THR A 26 -1.71 13.05 -6.09
CA THR A 26 -1.44 12.55 -4.74
C THR A 26 -2.72 12.05 -4.09
N LEU A 27 -2.57 11.11 -3.16
CA LEU A 27 -3.71 10.38 -2.64
C LEU A 27 -4.45 11.22 -1.59
N ASP A 28 -5.69 11.56 -1.89
CA ASP A 28 -6.54 12.33 -0.98
C ASP A 28 -7.35 11.38 -0.09
N THR A 29 -6.94 11.25 1.17
CA THR A 29 -7.63 10.40 2.15
C THR A 29 -8.58 11.18 3.07
N SER A 30 -8.91 12.44 2.76
CA SER A 30 -9.78 13.31 3.57
C SER A 30 -11.21 12.78 3.72
N SER A 31 -11.70 12.01 2.74
CA SER A 31 -12.98 11.31 2.79
C SER A 31 -12.93 10.05 1.92
N VAL A 32 -13.85 9.12 2.14
CA VAL A 32 -13.99 7.92 1.29
C VAL A 32 -14.16 8.30 -0.18
N LYS A 33 -15.04 9.27 -0.45
CA LYS A 33 -15.31 9.75 -1.81
C LYS A 33 -14.09 10.41 -2.45
N ALA A 34 -13.36 11.24 -1.70
CA ALA A 34 -12.12 11.86 -2.19
C ALA A 34 -11.03 10.82 -2.46
N LYS A 35 -10.93 9.78 -1.62
CA LYS A 35 -9.99 8.67 -1.82
C LYS A 35 -10.30 7.88 -3.08
N GLU A 36 -11.56 7.50 -3.27
CA GLU A 36 -11.97 6.79 -4.48
C GLU A 36 -11.73 7.62 -5.75
N GLN A 37 -11.99 8.93 -5.69
CA GLN A 37 -11.78 9.82 -6.82
C GLN A 37 -10.29 9.99 -7.14
N SER A 38 -9.45 10.23 -6.12
CA SER A 38 -8.00 10.34 -6.32
C SER A 38 -7.39 9.04 -6.82
N ILE A 39 -7.80 7.87 -6.30
CA ILE A 39 -7.37 6.57 -6.84
C ILE A 39 -7.77 6.42 -8.31
N LYS A 40 -9.01 6.78 -8.67
CA LYS A 40 -9.47 6.70 -10.06
C LYS A 40 -8.66 7.59 -10.98
N MET A 41 -8.37 8.82 -10.56
CA MET A 41 -7.55 9.76 -11.33
C MET A 41 -6.13 9.22 -11.53
N MET A 42 -5.48 8.77 -10.46
CA MET A 42 -4.17 8.12 -10.53
C MET A 42 -4.16 6.91 -11.46
N MET A 43 -5.22 6.10 -11.46
CA MET A 43 -5.31 4.92 -12.31
C MET A 43 -5.40 5.25 -13.80
N VAL A 44 -5.93 6.42 -14.18
CA VAL A 44 -6.02 6.85 -15.58
C VAL A 44 -4.63 7.12 -16.16
N ASP A 45 -3.75 7.72 -15.35
CA ASP A 45 -2.45 8.21 -15.83
C ASP A 45 -1.32 7.18 -15.74
N ILE A 46 -1.56 6.04 -15.08
CA ILE A 46 -0.57 4.95 -14.93
C ILE A 46 -0.78 3.82 -15.95
N HIS A 47 0.34 3.27 -16.43
CA HIS A 47 0.35 2.13 -17.35
C HIS A 47 -0.46 0.94 -16.80
N PRO A 48 -1.22 0.17 -17.61
CA PRO A 48 -2.10 -0.90 -17.12
C PRO A 48 -1.43 -1.93 -16.20
N GLN A 49 -0.16 -2.26 -16.47
CA GLN A 49 0.64 -3.15 -15.61
C GLN A 49 0.85 -2.59 -14.19
N ASN A 50 0.92 -1.26 -14.05
CA ASN A 50 1.10 -0.56 -12.79
C ASN A 50 -0.23 -0.34 -12.06
N GLN A 51 -1.37 -0.27 -12.76
CA GLN A 51 -2.70 -0.22 -12.12
C GLN A 51 -2.92 -1.42 -11.19
N LYS A 52 -2.65 -2.64 -11.68
CA LYS A 52 -2.78 -3.86 -10.87
C LYS A 52 -1.80 -3.88 -9.69
N ARG A 53 -0.58 -3.39 -9.90
CA ARG A 53 0.44 -3.32 -8.84
C ARG A 53 0.06 -2.28 -7.79
N PHE A 54 -0.51 -1.16 -8.21
CA PHE A 54 -0.96 -0.09 -7.33
C PHE A 54 -2.15 -0.52 -6.47
N ALA A 55 -3.15 -1.16 -7.06
CA ALA A 55 -4.26 -1.75 -6.30
C ALA A 55 -3.75 -2.76 -5.26
N LYS A 56 -2.88 -3.70 -5.68
CA LYS A 56 -2.27 -4.67 -4.78
C LYS A 56 -1.41 -4.01 -3.70
N ALA A 57 -0.76 -2.90 -4.00
CA ALA A 57 0.05 -2.15 -3.05
C ALA A 57 -0.79 -1.57 -1.91
N LEU A 58 -1.94 -0.97 -2.25
CA LEU A 58 -2.91 -0.47 -1.26
C LEU A 58 -3.42 -1.61 -0.36
N ASP A 59 -3.77 -2.76 -0.94
CA ASP A 59 -4.20 -3.93 -0.17
C ASP A 59 -3.10 -4.46 0.74
N THR A 60 -1.87 -4.55 0.23
CA THR A 60 -0.70 -5.03 0.99
C THR A 60 -0.41 -4.12 2.18
N LEU A 61 -0.54 -2.81 2.00
CA LEU A 61 -0.36 -1.84 3.09
C LEU A 61 -1.42 -2.02 4.17
N TYR A 62 -2.68 -2.16 3.76
CA TYR A 62 -3.79 -2.39 4.68
C TYR A 62 -3.65 -3.71 5.45
N LEU A 63 -3.27 -4.80 4.78
CA LEU A 63 -3.02 -6.10 5.43
C LEU A 63 -1.84 -6.04 6.40
N ALA A 64 -0.77 -5.34 6.05
CA ALA A 64 0.36 -5.16 6.96
C ALA A 64 -0.04 -4.39 8.22
N ASP A 65 -0.88 -3.35 8.09
CA ASP A 65 -1.39 -2.62 9.25
C ASP A 65 -2.37 -3.47 10.08
N GLN A 66 -3.17 -4.35 9.46
CA GLN A 66 -3.96 -5.33 10.21
C GLN A 66 -3.08 -6.29 11.02
N ILE A 67 -1.94 -6.73 10.48
CA ILE A 67 -0.99 -7.61 11.19
C ILE A 67 -0.35 -6.86 12.36
N ASP A 68 0.15 -5.65 12.14
CA ASP A 68 0.81 -4.83 13.16
C ASP A 68 -0.15 -4.36 14.27
N HIS A 69 -1.44 -4.27 13.94
CA HIS A 69 -2.46 -3.71 14.80
C HIS A 69 -3.66 -4.66 14.96
N SER A 70 -3.38 -5.96 15.05
CA SER A 70 -4.42 -7.01 15.10
C SER A 70 -5.41 -6.89 16.26
N THR A 71 -5.08 -6.13 17.29
CA THR A 71 -5.96 -5.83 18.44
C THR A 71 -6.81 -4.56 18.25
N LYS A 72 -6.57 -3.77 17.20
CA LYS A 72 -7.30 -2.53 16.92
C LYS A 72 -8.57 -2.80 16.10
N SER A 73 -9.51 -1.86 16.14
CA SER A 73 -10.69 -1.94 15.28
C SER A 73 -10.33 -1.72 13.81
N ILE A 74 -11.22 -2.17 12.92
CA ILE A 74 -11.08 -1.97 11.46
C ILE A 74 -11.01 -0.47 11.12
N GLU A 75 -11.80 0.36 11.81
CA GLU A 75 -11.82 1.81 11.61
C GLU A 75 -10.48 2.45 12.03
N GLU A 76 -9.89 2.00 13.14
CA GLU A 76 -8.57 2.45 13.56
C GLU A 76 -7.48 2.04 12.57
N ILE A 77 -7.49 0.80 12.10
CA ILE A 77 -6.54 0.29 11.10
C ILE A 77 -6.69 1.07 9.78
N THR A 78 -7.91 1.32 9.36
CA THR A 78 -8.22 2.13 8.17
C THR A 78 -7.68 3.55 8.32
N SER A 79 -7.84 4.16 9.49
CA SER A 79 -7.32 5.49 9.80
C SER A 79 -5.78 5.53 9.74
N ILE A 80 -5.11 4.56 10.36
CA ILE A 80 -3.65 4.42 10.34
C ILE A 80 -3.14 4.26 8.91
N THR A 81 -3.78 3.38 8.14
CA THR A 81 -3.44 3.14 6.73
C THR A 81 -3.61 4.43 5.93
N ASN A 82 -4.75 5.12 6.08
CA ASN A 82 -5.08 6.34 5.37
C ASN A 82 -4.09 7.49 5.66
N GLU A 83 -3.67 7.67 6.92
CA GLU A 83 -2.67 8.67 7.27
C GLU A 83 -1.28 8.33 6.71
N LYS A 84 -0.92 7.03 6.67
CA LYS A 84 0.35 6.57 6.07
C LYS A 84 0.43 6.87 4.57
N ILE A 85 -0.68 6.76 3.85
CA ILE A 85 -0.72 6.93 2.38
C ILE A 85 -1.17 8.32 1.92
N LYS A 86 -1.61 9.18 2.83
CA LYS A 86 -2.08 10.54 2.54
C LYS A 86 -1.01 11.37 1.84
N GLY A 87 -1.41 12.02 0.75
CA GLY A 87 -0.53 12.90 -0.02
C GLY A 87 0.60 12.19 -0.75
N LYS A 88 0.56 10.85 -0.84
CA LYS A 88 1.57 10.07 -1.57
C LYS A 88 1.18 9.87 -3.02
N THR A 89 2.20 9.84 -3.86
CA THR A 89 2.12 9.46 -5.27
C THR A 89 1.99 7.94 -5.43
N VAL A 90 1.68 7.49 -6.64
CA VAL A 90 1.60 6.06 -6.97
C VAL A 90 2.95 5.37 -6.70
N GLU A 91 4.04 5.96 -7.15
CA GLU A 91 5.40 5.44 -6.99
C GLU A 91 5.78 5.27 -5.52
N GLU A 92 5.49 6.26 -4.69
CA GLU A 92 5.74 6.17 -3.25
C GLU A 92 4.91 5.08 -2.57
N ILE A 93 3.64 4.92 -2.96
CA ILE A 93 2.78 3.85 -2.45
C ILE A 93 3.30 2.47 -2.87
N LEU A 94 3.76 2.33 -4.11
CA LEU A 94 4.40 1.10 -4.59
C LEU A 94 5.65 0.77 -3.76
N VAL A 95 6.52 1.76 -3.53
CA VAL A 95 7.73 1.61 -2.70
C VAL A 95 7.39 1.18 -1.28
N LEU A 96 6.42 1.83 -0.64
CA LEU A 96 5.97 1.46 0.70
C LEU A 96 5.45 0.03 0.76
N SER A 97 4.69 -0.38 -0.27
CA SER A 97 4.11 -1.72 -0.30
C SER A 97 5.15 -2.83 -0.36
N PHE A 98 6.34 -2.59 -0.93
CA PHE A 98 7.41 -3.60 -0.95
C PHE A 98 7.90 -3.93 0.45
N ALA A 99 8.06 -2.93 1.33
CA ALA A 99 8.45 -3.16 2.71
C ALA A 99 7.35 -3.93 3.48
N SER A 100 6.09 -3.58 3.24
CA SER A 100 4.94 -4.29 3.83
C SER A 100 4.74 -5.70 3.28
N ASN A 101 5.10 -5.96 2.02
CA ASN A 101 4.91 -7.26 1.39
C ASN A 101 5.71 -8.37 2.08
N LYS A 102 6.95 -8.06 2.49
CA LYS A 102 7.77 -8.99 3.27
C LYS A 102 7.04 -9.42 4.54
N LYS A 103 6.50 -8.46 5.29
CA LYS A 103 5.76 -8.72 6.54
C LYS A 103 4.54 -9.62 6.31
N VAL A 104 3.76 -9.33 5.26
CA VAL A 104 2.60 -10.15 4.90
C VAL A 104 3.03 -11.57 4.53
N ASN A 105 4.11 -11.73 3.77
CA ASN A 105 4.63 -13.06 3.41
C ASN A 105 5.12 -13.83 4.64
N ASP A 106 5.90 -13.19 5.52
CA ASP A 106 6.40 -13.79 6.76
C ASP A 106 5.23 -14.28 7.64
N TYR A 107 4.14 -13.50 7.71
CA TYR A 107 2.92 -13.87 8.44
C TYR A 107 2.18 -15.06 7.79
N VAL A 108 2.04 -15.06 6.47
CA VAL A 108 1.41 -16.17 5.73
C VAL A 108 2.21 -17.46 5.88
N GLU A 109 3.54 -17.38 5.83
CA GLU A 109 4.43 -18.52 6.03
C GLU A 109 4.29 -19.09 7.45
N ALA A 110 4.22 -18.22 8.46
CA ALA A 110 3.99 -18.64 9.84
C ALA A 110 2.66 -19.38 10.02
N LEU A 111 1.57 -18.87 9.43
CA LEU A 111 0.26 -19.53 9.44
C LEU A 111 0.29 -20.89 8.72
N ASN A 112 0.96 -20.96 7.57
CA ASN A 112 1.06 -22.21 6.81
C ASN A 112 1.86 -23.27 7.60
N ASN A 113 2.94 -22.88 8.26
CA ASN A 113 3.74 -23.77 9.09
C ASN A 113 2.97 -24.23 10.35
N GLN A 114 2.15 -23.36 10.93
CA GLN A 114 1.26 -23.74 12.03
C GLN A 114 0.20 -24.76 11.57
N ALA A 115 -0.46 -24.52 10.43
CA ALA A 115 -1.47 -25.43 9.90
C ALA A 115 -0.88 -26.82 9.57
N LEU A 116 0.37 -26.88 9.08
CA LEU A 116 1.07 -28.14 8.85
C LEU A 116 1.41 -28.88 10.16
N ALA A 117 1.80 -28.14 11.20
CA ALA A 117 2.07 -28.73 12.52
C ALA A 117 0.78 -29.27 13.20
N GLU A 118 -0.37 -28.64 12.94
CA GLU A 118 -1.68 -29.10 13.43
C GLU A 118 -2.26 -30.27 12.62
N ALA A 119 -1.87 -30.44 11.35
CA ALA A 119 -2.34 -31.52 10.49
C ALA A 119 -1.63 -32.88 10.71
N ASP A 120 -0.45 -32.88 11.34
CA ASP A 120 0.29 -34.12 11.66
C ASP A 120 -0.34 -34.93 12.83
N ASP A 121 -1.34 -34.38 13.54
CA ASP A 121 -2.06 -35.06 14.63
C ASP A 121 -3.41 -35.68 14.23
N ASP A 122 -3.96 -35.42 13.04
CA ASP A 122 -5.15 -36.13 12.52
C ASP A 122 -5.34 -35.95 10.99
N ALA A 123 -5.13 -37.02 10.22
CA ALA A 123 -5.01 -37.04 8.76
C ALA A 123 -6.32 -36.79 7.94
N ASP A 124 -7.40 -36.30 8.56
CA ASP A 124 -8.70 -36.06 7.91
C ASP A 124 -9.08 -34.57 7.81
N SER A 125 -8.23 -33.64 8.29
CA SER A 125 -8.55 -32.20 8.44
C SER A 125 -8.12 -31.28 7.28
N GLU A 126 -7.28 -31.76 6.34
CA GLU A 126 -6.67 -30.92 5.29
C GLU A 126 -7.70 -30.37 4.28
N ALA A 127 -8.80 -31.09 4.07
CA ALA A 127 -9.87 -30.66 3.16
C ALA A 127 -10.75 -29.55 3.78
N THR A 128 -10.95 -29.57 5.10
CA THR A 128 -11.82 -28.61 5.81
C THR A 128 -11.14 -27.25 5.98
N LEU A 129 -9.83 -27.24 6.24
CA LEU A 129 -9.07 -26.01 6.47
C LEU A 129 -8.88 -25.15 5.20
N LYS A 130 -8.74 -25.77 4.02
CA LYS A 130 -8.63 -25.02 2.74
C LYS A 130 -9.93 -24.30 2.39
N ASP A 131 -11.07 -24.89 2.71
CA ASP A 131 -12.38 -24.25 2.49
C ASP A 131 -12.67 -23.13 3.51
N GLU A 132 -12.19 -23.26 4.76
CA GLU A 132 -12.28 -22.17 5.73
C GLU A 132 -11.36 -20.99 5.39
N PHE A 133 -10.12 -21.24 4.92
CA PHE A 133 -9.21 -20.18 4.48
C PHE A 133 -9.75 -19.42 3.26
N LYS A 134 -10.37 -20.12 2.30
CA LYS A 134 -11.12 -19.46 1.21
C LYS A 134 -12.30 -18.65 1.76
N GLY A 135 -13.01 -19.17 2.76
CA GLY A 135 -14.13 -18.49 3.41
C GLY A 135 -13.75 -17.19 4.10
N ILE A 136 -12.56 -17.12 4.73
CA ILE A 136 -12.05 -15.91 5.37
C ILE A 136 -11.64 -14.86 4.31
N ILE A 137 -10.95 -15.26 3.25
CA ILE A 137 -10.58 -14.36 2.14
C ILE A 137 -11.84 -13.82 1.43
N VAL A 138 -12.89 -14.64 1.25
CA VAL A 138 -14.16 -14.23 0.63
C VAL A 138 -15.01 -13.35 1.57
N LYS A 139 -15.02 -13.59 2.89
CA LYS A 139 -15.74 -12.73 3.85
C LYS A 139 -15.12 -11.34 3.98
N VAL A 140 -13.81 -11.21 3.79
CA VAL A 140 -13.11 -9.91 3.75
C VAL A 140 -13.38 -9.20 2.41
N GLY A 141 -13.54 -9.93 1.31
CA GLY A 141 -13.85 -9.36 -0.02
C GLY A 141 -15.32 -8.97 -0.27
N HIS A 142 -16.29 -9.49 0.49
CA HIS A 142 -17.72 -9.22 0.26
C HIS A 142 -18.32 -8.08 1.10
N LYS A 143 -17.53 -7.42 1.95
CA LYS A 143 -17.98 -6.27 2.76
C LYS A 143 -17.31 -4.94 2.41
N LEU A 144 -16.54 -4.92 1.32
CA LEU A 144 -16.07 -3.70 0.65
C LEU A 144 -16.95 -3.43 -0.58
#